data_AF-A0A7Y1CHS7-F1
#
_entry.id   AF-A0A7Y1CHS7-F1
#
_cell.length_a   1.000
_cell.length_b   1.000
_cell.length_c   1.000
_cell.angle_alpha   90.00
_cell.angle_beta   90.00
_cell.angle_gamma   90.00
#
_symmetry.space_group_name_H-M   'P 1'
#
loop_
_entity.id
_entity.type
_entity.pdbx_description
1 polymer ?
#
loop_
_entity_poly.entity_id
_entity_poly.type
_entity_poly.pdbx_seq_one_letter_code
_entity_poly.pdbx_strand_id
1 'polypeptide(L)'
;MPLRPLVLLSLVSLLVACSSDAPKPAAPSSSQQQTTQKNQEPADLGPLPAYQRELSGTLDGVPAGANVELALLVIDERGRPQRLLASNNLTGTNQALPFRLRFAPDAFPAGARVELRGRASQSGQLILHLPAVRIDQPTTQALGPLQFVKAP
;
A
#
# COMPACT_ATOMS: atom_id res chain seq x y z
N MET A 1 49.98 29.59 -17.41
CA MET A 1 48.72 29.82 -16.66
C MET A 1 48.12 28.48 -16.19
N PRO A 2 48.59 27.86 -15.09
CA PRO A 2 47.94 26.65 -14.58
C PRO A 2 46.81 27.03 -13.62
N LEU A 3 45.62 27.31 -14.15
CA LEU A 3 44.37 27.53 -13.38
C LEU A 3 43.74 26.22 -12.85
N ARG A 4 44.42 25.08 -13.03
CA ARG A 4 43.95 23.74 -12.66
C ARG A 4 43.86 23.42 -11.15
N PRO A 5 44.65 23.99 -10.21
CA PRO A 5 44.55 23.58 -8.82
C PRO A 5 43.31 24.19 -8.13
N LEU A 6 42.75 25.28 -8.67
CA LEU A 6 41.64 25.99 -8.05
C LEU A 6 40.29 25.29 -8.29
N VAL A 7 40.16 24.54 -9.39
CA VAL A 7 38.96 23.73 -9.71
C VAL A 7 38.87 22.45 -8.86
N LEU A 8 40.00 21.87 -8.47
CA LEU A 8 40.01 20.69 -7.59
C LEU A 8 39.64 21.05 -6.14
N LEU A 9 39.97 22.27 -5.71
CA LEU A 9 39.65 22.76 -4.37
C LEU A 9 38.14 23.03 -4.18
N SER A 10 37.41 23.39 -5.24
CA SER A 10 35.96 23.58 -5.16
C SER A 10 35.18 22.26 -5.14
N LEU A 11 35.65 21.20 -5.81
CA LEU A 11 34.97 19.91 -5.74
C LEU A 11 35.01 19.30 -4.33
N VAL A 12 36.15 19.43 -3.62
CA VAL A 12 36.29 18.92 -2.25
C VAL A 12 35.42 19.68 -1.26
N SER A 13 35.19 20.99 -1.45
CA SER A 13 34.32 21.77 -0.58
C SER A 13 32.83 21.44 -0.76
N LEU A 14 32.38 21.08 -1.97
CA LEU A 14 31.01 20.58 -2.17
C LEU A 14 30.76 19.20 -1.55
N LEU A 15 31.79 18.34 -1.46
CA LEU A 15 31.67 17.01 -0.84
C LEU A 15 31.53 17.05 0.69
N VAL A 16 32.12 18.06 1.36
CA VAL A 16 32.02 18.22 2.83
C VAL A 16 30.66 18.78 3.26
N ALA A 17 29.98 19.56 2.40
CA ALA A 17 28.65 20.11 2.70
C ALA A 17 27.52 19.06 2.71
N CYS A 18 27.76 17.84 2.20
CA CYS A 18 26.81 16.73 2.27
C CYS A 18 27.09 15.73 3.41
N SER A 19 28.06 16.01 4.30
CA SER A 19 28.44 15.12 5.41
C SER A 19 28.12 15.69 6.80
N SER A 20 27.08 16.50 6.94
CA SER A 20 26.62 16.98 8.24
C SER A 20 25.11 16.98 8.36
N ASP A 21 24.59 15.82 8.73
CA ASP A 21 23.47 15.77 9.68
C ASP A 21 23.84 14.70 10.71
N ALA A 22 24.32 15.15 11.87
CA ALA A 22 24.42 14.30 13.06
C ALA A 22 23.04 14.34 13.73
N PRO A 23 22.30 13.21 13.79
CA PRO A 23 20.99 13.22 14.43
C PRO A 23 21.17 13.53 15.91
N LYS A 24 20.53 14.61 16.33
CA LYS A 24 20.28 14.92 17.75
C LYS A 24 19.72 13.65 18.43
N PRO A 25 20.28 13.19 19.57
CA PRO A 25 19.68 12.10 20.32
C PRO A 25 18.27 12.48 20.76
N ALA A 26 17.28 12.05 20.00
CA ALA A 26 15.90 12.06 20.44
C ALA A 26 15.81 11.04 21.58
N ALA A 27 15.35 11.51 22.73
CA ALA A 27 14.95 10.64 23.83
C ALA A 27 14.07 9.51 23.30
N PRO A 28 14.16 8.28 23.86
CA PRO A 28 13.39 7.14 23.38
C PRO A 28 11.90 7.48 23.52
N SER A 29 11.31 7.89 22.41
CA SER A 29 9.87 7.92 22.26
C SER A 29 9.47 6.45 22.35
N SER A 30 8.69 6.16 23.37
CA SER A 30 8.08 4.86 23.63
C SER A 30 7.72 4.22 22.30
N SER A 31 8.48 3.20 21.94
CA SER A 31 8.20 2.26 20.88
C SER A 31 6.71 2.00 20.92
N GLN A 32 6.01 2.55 19.93
CA GLN A 32 4.64 2.15 19.62
C GLN A 32 4.72 0.65 19.56
N GLN A 33 4.02 0.02 20.50
CA GLN A 33 3.96 -1.41 20.64
C GLN A 33 3.76 -1.97 19.24
N GLN A 34 4.74 -2.75 18.77
CA GLN A 34 4.48 -3.80 17.80
C GLN A 34 3.38 -4.63 18.44
N THR A 35 2.14 -4.28 18.11
CA THR A 35 0.99 -5.10 18.38
C THR A 35 1.27 -6.39 17.65
N THR A 36 1.60 -7.38 18.45
CA THR A 36 1.68 -8.79 18.12
C THR A 36 0.65 -9.08 17.04
N GLN A 37 1.17 -9.51 15.89
CA GLN A 37 0.45 -9.86 14.67
C GLN A 37 -0.43 -11.08 14.98
N LYS A 38 -1.52 -10.84 15.70
CA LYS A 38 -2.55 -11.82 16.02
C LYS A 38 -3.37 -11.95 14.74
N ASN A 39 -3.30 -13.09 14.07
CA ASN A 39 -4.18 -13.53 12.98
C ASN A 39 -5.49 -12.71 12.94
N GLN A 40 -5.54 -11.68 12.09
CA GLN A 40 -6.73 -10.87 11.96
C GLN A 40 -7.59 -11.51 10.86
N GLU A 41 -8.55 -12.32 11.31
CA GLU A 41 -9.89 -12.31 10.74
C GLU A 41 -10.23 -10.86 10.34
N PRO A 42 -10.80 -10.60 9.14
CA PRO A 42 -10.95 -9.26 8.58
C PRO A 42 -11.49 -8.34 9.66
N ALA A 43 -10.64 -7.39 10.08
CA ALA A 43 -10.82 -6.61 11.31
C ALA A 43 -12.31 -6.34 11.55
N ASP A 44 -12.83 -6.62 12.74
CA ASP A 44 -14.21 -6.29 13.05
C ASP A 44 -14.38 -4.77 12.96
N LEU A 45 -14.78 -4.30 11.78
CA LEU A 45 -14.91 -2.88 11.48
C LEU A 45 -16.21 -2.31 12.10
N GLY A 46 -16.96 -3.10 12.87
CA GLY A 46 -18.26 -2.74 13.40
C GLY A 46 -19.31 -2.56 12.30
N PRO A 47 -20.46 -1.93 12.59
CA PRO A 47 -21.48 -1.64 11.57
C PRO A 47 -20.94 -0.68 10.51
N LEU A 48 -21.38 -0.83 9.26
CA LEU A 48 -21.01 0.07 8.16
C LEU A 48 -21.67 1.44 8.38
N PRO A 49 -20.90 2.54 8.51
CA PRO A 49 -21.49 3.87 8.64
C PRO A 49 -22.24 4.29 7.38
N ALA A 50 -23.34 5.05 7.53
CA ALA A 50 -24.19 5.47 6.40
C ALA A 50 -23.47 6.28 5.31
N TYR A 51 -22.40 7.01 5.70
CA TYR A 51 -21.57 7.81 4.80
C TYR A 51 -20.41 7.01 4.16
N GLN A 52 -20.31 5.70 4.41
CA GLN A 52 -19.29 4.83 3.82
C GLN A 52 -19.91 3.76 2.94
N ARG A 53 -19.10 3.24 2.02
CA ARG A 53 -19.38 2.05 1.22
C ARG A 53 -18.28 1.04 1.42
N GLU A 54 -18.55 -0.21 1.08
CA GLU A 54 -17.65 -1.33 1.34
C GLU A 54 -17.48 -2.21 0.10
N LEU A 55 -16.23 -2.52 -0.23
CA LEU A 55 -15.91 -3.65 -1.11
C LEU A 55 -15.60 -4.86 -0.23
N SER A 56 -16.17 -6.02 -0.55
CA SER A 56 -15.92 -7.26 0.19
C SER A 56 -15.71 -8.46 -0.73
N GLY A 57 -15.04 -9.49 -0.25
CA GLY A 57 -14.77 -10.71 -1.01
C GLY A 57 -13.78 -11.62 -0.31
N THR A 58 -13.22 -12.58 -1.04
CA THR A 58 -12.13 -13.47 -0.57
C THR A 58 -10.93 -13.36 -1.50
N LEU A 59 -9.73 -13.45 -0.94
CA LEU A 59 -8.48 -13.50 -1.68
C LEU A 59 -7.94 -14.92 -1.66
N ASP A 60 -7.73 -15.49 -2.84
CA ASP A 60 -7.27 -16.86 -3.01
C ASP A 60 -5.80 -16.91 -3.44
N GLY A 61 -5.11 -17.99 -3.03
CA GLY A 61 -3.70 -18.23 -3.38
C GLY A 61 -2.68 -17.46 -2.53
N VAL A 62 -3.08 -16.83 -1.42
CA VAL A 62 -2.16 -16.13 -0.52
C VAL A 62 -1.54 -17.09 0.51
N PRO A 63 -0.22 -17.33 0.48
CA PRO A 63 0.44 -18.22 1.43
C PRO A 63 0.43 -17.67 2.87
N ALA A 64 0.56 -18.56 3.85
CA ALA A 64 0.59 -18.19 5.26
C ALA A 64 1.76 -17.25 5.58
N GLY A 65 1.50 -16.22 6.38
CA GLY A 65 2.51 -15.24 6.80
C GLY A 65 2.90 -14.21 5.74
N ALA A 66 2.31 -14.24 4.54
CA ALA A 66 2.48 -13.17 3.57
C ALA A 66 1.75 -11.90 4.02
N ASN A 67 2.39 -10.74 3.87
CA ASN A 67 1.77 -9.44 4.09
C ASN A 67 1.05 -9.01 2.82
N VAL A 68 -0.28 -8.92 2.88
CA VAL A 68 -1.13 -8.49 1.78
C VAL A 68 -1.52 -7.04 1.98
N GLU A 69 -1.36 -6.24 0.95
CA GLU A 69 -1.85 -4.86 0.88
C GLU A 69 -2.86 -4.75 -0.27
N LEU A 70 -4.07 -4.34 0.06
CA LEU A 70 -5.12 -3.97 -0.88
C LEU A 70 -5.25 -2.45 -0.95
N ALA A 71 -5.46 -1.92 -2.15
CA ALA A 71 -5.64 -0.51 -2.39
C ALA A 71 -6.71 -0.26 -3.46
N LEU A 72 -7.65 0.62 -3.14
CA LEU A 72 -8.59 1.20 -4.11
C LEU A 72 -7.98 2.48 -4.66
N LEU A 73 -7.71 2.50 -5.97
CA LEU A 73 -6.88 3.51 -6.61
C LEU A 73 -7.61 4.14 -7.79
N VAL A 74 -7.44 5.45 -7.97
CA VAL A 74 -7.72 6.12 -9.24
C VAL A 74 -6.52 5.90 -10.16
N ILE A 75 -6.77 5.47 -11.39
CA ILE A 75 -5.77 5.06 -12.36
C ILE A 75 -5.84 5.94 -13.62
N ASP A 76 -4.69 6.38 -14.12
CA ASP A 76 -4.62 7.10 -15.40
C ASP A 76 -4.71 6.17 -16.62
N GLU A 77 -4.78 6.76 -17.81
CA GLU A 77 -4.83 6.02 -19.09
C GLU A 77 -3.59 5.13 -19.32
N ARG A 78 -2.46 5.46 -18.70
CA ARG A 78 -1.20 4.69 -18.76
C ARG A 78 -1.14 3.59 -17.71
N GLY A 79 -2.22 3.37 -16.95
CA GLY A 79 -2.30 2.35 -15.92
C GLY A 79 -1.59 2.70 -14.61
N ARG A 80 -1.18 3.95 -14.41
CA ARG A 80 -0.44 4.41 -13.23
C ARG A 80 -1.40 4.90 -12.13
N PRO A 81 -1.14 4.58 -10.85
CA PRO A 81 -1.88 5.14 -9.73
C PRO A 81 -1.73 6.66 -9.64
N GLN A 82 -2.85 7.37 -9.54
CA GLN A 82 -2.92 8.82 -9.38
C GLN A 82 -3.35 9.23 -7.97
N ARG A 83 -4.23 8.44 -7.34
CA ARG A 83 -4.78 8.73 -6.02
C ARG A 83 -5.21 7.47 -5.30
N LEU A 84 -4.98 7.42 -3.99
CA LEU A 84 -5.49 6.39 -3.09
C LEU A 84 -6.85 6.82 -2.52
N LEU A 85 -7.86 5.95 -2.64
CA LEU A 85 -9.20 6.15 -2.08
C LEU A 85 -9.37 5.41 -0.75
N ALA A 86 -8.82 4.19 -0.64
CA ALA A 86 -8.83 3.39 0.57
C ALA A 86 -7.73 2.31 0.50
N SER A 87 -7.24 1.85 1.63
CA SER A 87 -6.34 0.69 1.73
C SER A 87 -6.66 -0.22 2.91
N ASN A 88 -6.22 -1.47 2.82
CA ASN A 88 -6.32 -2.44 3.90
C ASN A 88 -5.10 -3.39 3.86
N ASN A 89 -4.57 -3.72 5.03
CA ASN A 89 -3.48 -4.68 5.20
C ASN A 89 -4.00 -5.94 5.87
N LEU A 90 -3.64 -7.10 5.33
CA LEU A 90 -4.05 -8.40 5.81
C LEU A 90 -2.82 -9.31 5.94
N THR A 91 -2.92 -10.35 6.76
CA THR A 91 -1.90 -11.40 6.86
C THR A 91 -2.45 -12.68 6.26
N GLY A 92 -1.72 -13.27 5.32
CA GLY A 92 -2.07 -14.51 4.67
C GLY A 92 -2.16 -15.68 5.64
N THR A 93 -3.14 -16.56 5.43
CA THR A 93 -3.43 -17.72 6.29
C THR A 93 -3.30 -19.06 5.56
N ASN A 94 -2.87 -19.05 4.28
CA ASN A 94 -2.90 -20.21 3.39
C ASN A 94 -4.31 -20.81 3.20
N GLN A 95 -5.34 -19.99 3.42
CA GLN A 95 -6.75 -20.29 3.18
C GLN A 95 -7.36 -19.13 2.40
N ALA A 96 -8.60 -19.28 1.92
CA ALA A 96 -9.35 -18.17 1.35
C ALA A 96 -9.41 -17.03 2.38
N LEU A 97 -8.83 -15.88 2.04
CA LEU A 97 -8.63 -14.77 2.97
C LEU A 97 -9.74 -13.73 2.76
N PRO A 98 -10.76 -13.66 3.62
CA PRO A 98 -11.82 -12.66 3.46
C PRO A 98 -11.27 -11.26 3.68
N PHE A 99 -11.77 -10.30 2.90
CA PHE A 99 -11.42 -8.89 3.04
C PHE A 99 -12.66 -8.01 3.07
N ARG A 100 -12.52 -6.87 3.72
CA ARG A 100 -13.42 -5.72 3.64
C ARG A 100 -12.59 -4.47 3.44
N LEU A 101 -13.02 -3.60 2.53
CA LEU A 101 -12.36 -2.34 2.24
C LEU A 101 -13.42 -1.24 2.20
N ARG A 102 -13.46 -0.41 3.24
CA ARG A 102 -14.39 0.70 3.34
C ARG A 102 -13.82 1.95 2.69
N PHE A 103 -14.67 2.71 2.02
CA PHE A 103 -14.30 3.95 1.34
C PHE A 103 -15.43 4.98 1.44
N ALA A 104 -15.09 6.25 1.33
CA ALA A 104 -16.07 7.33 1.21
C ALA A 104 -16.55 7.41 -0.25
N PRO A 105 -17.86 7.26 -0.54
CA PRO A 105 -18.37 7.34 -1.91
C PRO A 105 -18.16 8.73 -2.52
N ASP A 106 -18.16 9.78 -1.70
CA ASP A 106 -17.96 11.17 -2.16
C ASP A 106 -16.55 11.43 -2.71
N ALA A 107 -15.57 10.60 -2.32
CA ALA A 107 -14.20 10.67 -2.85
C ALA A 107 -14.05 9.99 -4.22
N PHE A 108 -15.08 9.28 -4.68
CA PHE A 108 -15.04 8.51 -5.91
C PHE A 108 -15.23 9.45 -7.12
N PRO A 109 -14.22 9.56 -8.01
CA PRO A 109 -14.28 10.49 -9.13
C PRO A 109 -15.28 10.04 -10.21
N ALA A 110 -16.09 10.98 -10.71
CA ALA A 110 -16.92 10.74 -11.89
C ALA A 110 -16.04 10.62 -13.14
N GLY A 111 -16.28 9.57 -13.95
CA GLY A 111 -15.62 9.38 -15.25
C GLY A 111 -14.15 8.97 -15.20
N ALA A 112 -13.55 8.78 -14.03
CA ALA A 112 -12.19 8.26 -13.93
C ALA A 112 -12.19 6.74 -13.71
N ARG A 113 -11.12 6.07 -14.14
CA ARG A 113 -10.92 4.64 -13.93
C ARG A 113 -10.52 4.39 -12.48
N VAL A 114 -11.35 3.67 -11.74
CA VAL A 114 -11.06 3.22 -10.38
C VAL A 114 -10.81 1.71 -10.38
N GLU A 115 -9.75 1.28 -9.70
CA GLU A 115 -9.36 -0.12 -9.62
C GLU A 115 -9.04 -0.54 -8.19
N LEU A 116 -9.49 -1.73 -7.81
CA LEU A 116 -8.93 -2.47 -6.69
C LEU A 116 -7.66 -3.17 -7.17
N ARG A 117 -6.55 -2.88 -6.49
CA ARG A 117 -5.25 -3.53 -6.67
C ARG A 117 -4.81 -4.18 -5.38
N GLY A 118 -3.98 -5.20 -5.51
CA GLY A 118 -3.47 -5.96 -4.38
C GLY A 118 -2.04 -6.43 -4.64
N ARG A 119 -1.24 -6.49 -3.58
CA ARG A 119 0.09 -7.09 -3.59
C ARG A 119 0.30 -7.92 -2.34
N ALA A 120 1.03 -9.03 -2.48
CA ALA A 120 1.45 -9.84 -1.35
C ALA A 120 2.99 -9.94 -1.31
N SER A 121 3.56 -9.71 -0.14
CA SER A 121 4.99 -9.79 0.10
C SER A 121 5.33 -10.79 1.20
N GLN A 122 6.47 -11.43 1.07
CA GLN A 122 7.01 -12.32 2.09
C GLN A 122 8.49 -11.99 2.29
N SER A 123 8.90 -11.78 3.54
CA SER A 123 10.27 -11.40 3.87
C SER A 123 10.78 -10.17 3.08
N GLY A 124 9.90 -9.19 2.83
CA GLY A 124 10.21 -7.97 2.07
C GLY A 124 10.22 -8.13 0.55
N GLN A 125 10.05 -9.34 0.03
CA GLN A 125 9.98 -9.60 -1.41
C GLN A 125 8.53 -9.66 -1.89
N LEU A 126 8.22 -8.96 -2.99
CA LEU A 126 6.93 -9.09 -3.68
C LEU A 126 6.84 -10.48 -4.32
N ILE A 127 5.83 -11.26 -3.94
CA ILE A 127 5.65 -12.64 -4.41
C ILE A 127 4.40 -12.81 -5.28
N LEU A 128 3.35 -12.02 -5.02
CA LEU A 128 2.09 -12.10 -5.73
C LEU A 128 1.51 -10.71 -6.00
N HIS A 129 0.68 -10.62 -7.04
CA HIS A 129 -0.18 -9.46 -7.27
C HIS A 129 -1.61 -9.90 -7.60
N LEU A 130 -2.56 -9.00 -7.32
CA LEU A 130 -3.93 -9.15 -7.78
C LEU A 130 -4.04 -8.56 -9.19
N PRO A 131 -4.64 -9.26 -10.17
CA PRO A 131 -5.03 -8.66 -11.44
C PRO A 131 -5.94 -7.45 -11.22
N ALA A 132 -5.85 -6.43 -12.07
CA ALA A 132 -6.63 -5.22 -11.88
C ALA A 132 -8.14 -5.49 -11.92
N VAL A 133 -8.84 -5.18 -10.83
CA VAL A 133 -10.31 -5.30 -10.74
C VAL A 133 -10.91 -3.91 -10.86
N ARG A 134 -11.68 -3.65 -11.93
CA ARG A 134 -12.36 -2.36 -12.11
C ARG A 134 -13.55 -2.24 -11.16
N ILE A 135 -13.71 -1.04 -10.63
CA ILE A 135 -14.83 -0.65 -9.79
C ILE A 135 -15.51 0.50 -10.50
N ASP A 136 -16.72 0.27 -11.03
CA ASP A 136 -17.41 1.25 -11.87
C ASP A 136 -18.34 2.16 -11.06
N GLN A 137 -18.76 1.73 -9.87
CA GLN A 137 -19.75 2.43 -9.06
C GLN A 137 -19.28 2.61 -7.60
N PRO A 138 -19.52 3.79 -7.00
CA PRO A 138 -19.22 4.04 -5.59
C PRO A 138 -20.29 3.47 -4.66
N THR A 139 -20.54 2.17 -4.74
CA THR A 139 -21.58 1.48 -3.95
C THR A 139 -20.98 0.33 -3.15
N THR A 140 -21.73 -0.18 -2.18
CA THR A 140 -21.33 -1.40 -1.46
C THR A 140 -21.48 -2.58 -2.41
N GLN A 141 -20.42 -3.37 -2.57
CA GLN A 141 -20.40 -4.49 -3.51
C GLN A 141 -19.58 -5.66 -2.98
N ALA A 142 -20.12 -6.86 -3.18
CA ALA A 142 -19.42 -8.11 -2.96
C ALA A 142 -18.76 -8.55 -4.28
N LEU A 143 -17.44 -8.60 -4.30
CA LEU A 143 -16.61 -8.96 -5.45
C LEU A 143 -16.45 -10.49 -5.61
N GLY A 144 -16.79 -11.26 -4.57
CA GLY A 144 -16.60 -12.70 -4.56
C GLY A 144 -15.11 -13.10 -4.43
N PRO A 145 -14.74 -14.30 -4.91
CA PRO A 145 -13.37 -14.79 -4.86
C PRO A 145 -12.48 -14.09 -5.89
N LEU A 146 -11.31 -13.64 -5.44
CA LEU A 146 -10.30 -12.93 -6.23
C LEU A 146 -8.97 -13.68 -6.14
N GLN A 147 -8.46 -14.10 -7.29
CA GLN A 147 -7.23 -14.90 -7.35
C GLN A 147 -5.99 -14.01 -7.41
N PHE A 148 -5.07 -14.16 -6.46
CA PHE A 148 -3.71 -13.64 -6.60
C PHE A 148 -2.90 -14.50 -7.56
N VAL A 149 -2.06 -13.85 -8.36
CA VAL A 149 -1.17 -14.51 -9.32
C VAL A 149 0.29 -14.14 -9.02
N LYS A 150 1.23 -14.92 -9.54
CA LYS A 150 2.67 -14.71 -9.34
C LYS A 150 3.09 -13.31 -9.82
N ALA A 151 3.88 -12.63 -8.99
CA ALA A 151 4.50 -11.37 -9.38
C ALA A 151 5.46 -11.58 -10.58
N PRO A 152 5.50 -10.64 -11.54
CA PRO A 152 6.41 -10.70 -12.69
C PRO A 152 7.89 -10.59 -12.29
#